data_AF-A0AAE5XEF0-F1
#
_entry.id   AF-A0AAE5XEF0-F1
#
_cell.length_a   1.000
_cell.length_b   1.000
_cell.length_c   1.000
_cell.angle_alpha   90.00
_cell.angle_beta   90.00
_cell.angle_gamma   90.00
#
_symmetry.space_group_name_H-M   'P 1'
#
loop_
_entity.id
_entity.type
_entity.pdbx_description
1 polymer ?
#
loop_
_entity_poly.entity_id
_entity_poly.type
_entity_poly.pdbx_seq_one_letter_code
_entity_poly.pdbx_strand_id
1 'polypeptide(L)'
;MILISSPNSNLSQLLRHLNHQVQQGLSLEQALARLEPLLPAHAQPQVEQLKKVLQGDVSLQATPYQDSPFYDISRLAAIVRARGGSLPGFLERYITHSHAMEISWRGVWDGLQSLLGYVFVLLMIAIFIFSVLLIKVLPGFQVFYSEMNMELPAFTLALISGMETFQSVWIFVLIGLAPLFWIGFKAVGCIRQLRPMPDFMQRVPGLSSIANAHLRYIWLANAYLLNRSGLDAETSLREALQLCSSASLEEKLSQSEYLDLMIALKTGALEQELAYQFERLNVAYSAALASFKTKFVAGVSTLIAILVGATVLAVYLPIFGLGSAI
;
A
#
# COMPACT_ATOMS: atom_id res chain seq x y z
N MET A 1 8.61 -10.43 -23.69
CA MET A 1 9.83 -10.68 -22.90
C MET A 1 10.19 -9.43 -22.10
N ILE A 2 9.42 -9.16 -21.04
CA ILE A 2 9.81 -8.34 -19.88
C ILE A 2 9.16 -9.08 -18.71
N LEU A 3 9.87 -10.09 -18.21
CA LEU A 3 9.52 -10.75 -16.96
C LEU A 3 9.76 -9.71 -15.87
N ILE A 4 8.69 -9.11 -15.36
CA ILE A 4 8.73 -8.36 -14.11
C ILE A 4 9.01 -9.42 -13.04
N SER A 5 10.30 -9.62 -12.77
CA SER A 5 10.83 -10.45 -11.70
C SER A 5 10.52 -9.78 -10.36
N SER A 6 9.25 -9.87 -9.94
CA SER A 6 8.94 -9.66 -8.55
C SER A 6 9.51 -10.83 -7.74
N PRO A 7 10.10 -10.60 -6.55
CA PRO A 7 10.55 -11.69 -5.68
C PRO A 7 9.46 -12.74 -5.35
N ASN A 8 8.19 -12.43 -5.65
CA ASN A 8 7.03 -13.31 -5.51
C ASN A 8 6.87 -14.34 -6.65
N SER A 9 7.42 -14.10 -7.84
CA SER A 9 7.21 -15.00 -8.99
C SER A 9 7.88 -16.36 -8.79
N ASN A 10 9.09 -16.38 -8.25
CA ASN A 10 9.90 -17.59 -8.12
C ASN A 10 9.38 -18.47 -6.97
N LEU A 11 8.87 -17.84 -5.92
CA LEU A 11 8.23 -18.51 -4.79
C LEU A 11 6.88 -19.12 -5.18
N SER A 12 6.01 -18.36 -5.86
CA SER A 12 4.75 -18.90 -6.38
C SER A 12 4.99 -20.07 -7.36
N GLN A 13 6.04 -19.99 -8.19
CA GLN A 13 6.45 -21.11 -9.04
C GLN A 13 6.89 -22.32 -8.23
N LEU A 14 7.78 -22.14 -7.26
CA LEU A 14 8.26 -23.21 -6.38
C LEU A 14 7.11 -23.89 -5.63
N LEU A 15 6.21 -23.12 -5.03
CA LEU A 15 5.05 -23.64 -4.31
C LEU A 15 4.10 -24.40 -5.25
N ARG A 16 3.87 -23.90 -6.48
CA ARG A 16 3.08 -24.59 -7.50
C ARG A 16 3.71 -25.92 -7.92
N HIS A 17 5.01 -25.95 -8.18
CA HIS A 17 5.72 -27.18 -8.54
C HIS A 17 5.71 -28.20 -7.40
N LEU A 18 5.89 -27.75 -6.15
CA LEU A 18 5.73 -28.59 -4.96
C LEU A 18 4.31 -29.16 -4.88
N ASN A 19 3.29 -28.32 -5.03
CA ASN A 19 1.89 -28.73 -4.95
C ASN A 19 1.56 -29.78 -6.02
N HIS A 20 2.02 -29.61 -7.25
CA HIS A 20 1.82 -30.60 -8.31
C HIS A 20 2.48 -31.95 -7.98
N GLN A 21 3.68 -31.96 -7.41
CA GLN A 21 4.35 -33.21 -7.01
C GLN A 21 3.64 -33.89 -5.83
N VAL A 22 3.14 -33.11 -4.88
CA VAL A 22 2.37 -33.63 -3.75
C VAL A 22 1.02 -34.21 -4.22
N GLN A 23 0.35 -33.55 -5.17
CA GLN A 23 -0.87 -34.07 -5.82
C GLN A 23 -0.61 -35.37 -6.60
N GLN A 24 0.62 -35.62 -7.05
CA GLN A 24 1.05 -36.88 -7.67
C GLN A 24 1.36 -37.99 -6.65
N GLY A 25 1.11 -37.76 -5.36
CA GLY A 25 1.29 -38.74 -4.29
C GLY A 25 2.67 -38.75 -3.63
N LEU A 26 3.55 -37.81 -3.96
CA LEU A 26 4.83 -37.65 -3.26
C LEU A 26 4.62 -36.98 -1.90
N SER A 27 5.42 -37.36 -0.90
CA SER A 27 5.47 -36.59 0.35
C SER A 27 6.08 -35.21 0.12
N LEU A 28 5.74 -34.23 0.96
CA LEU A 28 6.23 -32.85 0.79
C LEU A 28 7.77 -32.77 0.90
N GLU A 29 8.37 -33.66 1.71
CA GLU A 29 9.83 -33.82 1.84
C GLU A 29 10.46 -34.40 0.57
N GLN A 30 9.86 -35.44 -0.01
CA GLN A 30 10.33 -36.04 -1.27
C GLN A 30 10.21 -35.06 -2.43
N ALA A 31 9.10 -34.33 -2.50
CA ALA A 31 8.86 -33.32 -3.52
C ALA A 31 9.91 -32.20 -3.44
N LEU A 32 10.21 -31.73 -2.22
CA LEU A 32 11.22 -30.69 -2.01
C LEU A 32 12.63 -31.17 -2.36
N ALA A 33 13.02 -32.38 -1.92
CA ALA A 33 14.32 -32.96 -2.25
C ALA A 33 14.54 -33.15 -3.76
N ARG A 34 13.47 -33.43 -4.50
CA ARG A 34 13.52 -33.56 -5.96
C ARG A 34 13.67 -32.22 -6.69
N LEU A 35 13.06 -31.17 -6.14
CA LEU A 35 13.08 -29.83 -6.74
C LEU A 35 14.36 -29.04 -6.39
N GLU A 36 14.92 -29.24 -5.20
CA GLU A 36 16.13 -28.56 -4.72
C GLU A 36 17.29 -28.47 -5.74
N PRO A 37 17.73 -29.57 -6.41
CA PRO A 37 18.84 -29.49 -7.36
C PRO A 37 18.51 -28.73 -8.65
N LEU A 38 17.22 -28.57 -8.97
CA LEU A 38 16.74 -27.89 -10.17
C LEU A 38 16.56 -26.38 -9.95
N LEU A 39 16.63 -25.93 -8.71
CA LEU A 39 16.35 -24.56 -8.34
C LEU A 39 17.60 -23.67 -8.46
N PRO A 40 17.43 -22.42 -8.93
CA PRO A 40 18.53 -21.48 -9.05
C PRO A 40 19.08 -21.08 -7.66
N ALA A 41 20.34 -20.64 -7.61
CA ALA A 41 21.04 -20.30 -6.36
C ALA A 41 20.28 -19.28 -5.47
N HIS A 42 19.54 -18.35 -6.07
CA HIS A 42 18.75 -17.36 -5.33
C HIS A 42 17.52 -17.95 -4.63
N ALA A 43 17.08 -19.16 -4.98
CA ALA A 43 15.95 -19.84 -4.36
C ALA A 43 16.36 -20.76 -3.20
N GLN A 44 17.65 -20.98 -3.00
CA GLN A 44 18.21 -21.76 -1.89
C GLN A 44 17.78 -21.29 -0.49
N PRO A 45 17.74 -19.98 -0.15
CA PRO A 45 17.23 -19.55 1.15
C PRO A 45 15.75 -19.93 1.35
N GLN A 46 15.00 -20.06 0.25
CA GLN A 46 13.59 -20.45 0.31
C GLN A 46 13.44 -21.95 0.59
N VAL A 47 14.24 -22.77 -0.06
CA VAL A 47 14.31 -24.20 0.22
C VAL A 47 14.70 -24.46 1.67
N GLU A 48 15.69 -23.72 2.20
CA GLU A 48 16.18 -23.92 3.56
C GLU A 48 15.11 -23.63 4.62
N GLN A 49 14.32 -22.55 4.49
CA GLN A 49 13.25 -22.32 5.48
C GLN A 49 12.12 -23.33 5.34
N LEU A 50 11.76 -23.76 4.13
CA LEU A 50 10.77 -24.82 3.96
C LEU A 50 11.25 -26.12 4.61
N LYS A 51 12.55 -26.44 4.53
CA LYS A 51 13.15 -27.54 5.28
C LYS A 51 13.00 -27.37 6.79
N LYS A 52 13.24 -26.16 7.32
CA LYS A 52 13.03 -25.86 8.76
C LYS A 52 11.58 -26.07 9.19
N VAL A 53 10.62 -25.59 8.40
CA VAL A 53 9.18 -25.87 8.61
C VAL A 53 8.92 -27.38 8.56
N LEU A 54 9.52 -28.09 7.60
CA LEU A 54 9.40 -29.53 7.45
C LEU A 54 10.06 -30.34 8.57
N GLN A 55 11.03 -29.77 9.27
CA GLN A 55 11.67 -30.36 10.44
C GLN A 55 10.92 -30.03 11.74
N GLY A 56 9.88 -29.20 11.67
CA GLY A 56 9.09 -28.79 12.83
C GLY A 56 9.73 -27.68 13.66
N ASP A 57 10.59 -26.86 13.05
CA ASP A 57 11.22 -25.73 13.74
C ASP A 57 10.17 -24.68 14.16
N VAL A 58 9.97 -24.56 15.48
CA VAL A 58 9.00 -23.66 16.10
C VAL A 58 9.48 -22.20 16.09
N SER A 59 10.80 -21.97 15.92
CA SER A 59 11.38 -20.61 15.92
C SER A 59 10.79 -19.70 14.84
N LEU A 60 10.30 -20.29 13.75
CA LEU A 60 9.67 -19.57 12.64
C LEU A 60 8.33 -18.92 13.02
N GLN A 61 7.63 -19.41 14.05
CA GLN A 61 6.35 -18.85 14.49
C GLN A 61 6.50 -17.44 15.07
N ALA A 62 7.64 -17.17 15.71
CA ALA A 62 7.97 -15.92 16.36
C ALA A 62 8.69 -14.93 15.42
N THR A 63 8.90 -15.28 14.14
CA THR A 63 9.57 -14.38 13.20
C THR A 63 8.71 -13.14 12.93
N PRO A 64 9.24 -11.92 13.14
CA PRO A 64 8.53 -10.70 12.79
C PRO A 64 8.37 -10.59 11.26
N TYR A 65 7.42 -9.80 10.81
CA TYR A 65 7.25 -9.49 9.39
C TYR A 65 8.56 -8.91 8.81
N GLN A 66 9.24 -9.68 7.95
CA GLN A 66 10.49 -9.30 7.29
C GLN A 66 10.27 -8.95 5.82
N ASP A 67 11.19 -8.19 5.21
CA ASP A 67 11.11 -7.64 3.85
C ASP A 67 10.80 -8.60 2.69
N SER A 68 10.83 -9.91 2.93
CA SER A 68 10.43 -10.93 1.97
C SER A 68 9.09 -11.60 2.35
N PRO A 69 8.11 -11.66 1.43
CA PRO A 69 6.84 -12.39 1.60
C PRO A 69 7.00 -13.87 1.93
N PHE A 70 8.19 -14.41 1.69
CA PHE A 70 8.53 -15.78 2.00
C PHE A 70 8.50 -16.09 3.52
N TYR A 71 8.89 -15.14 4.36
CA TYR A 71 8.84 -15.31 5.81
C TYR A 71 7.42 -15.45 6.32
N ASP A 72 6.46 -14.79 5.68
CA ASP A 72 5.06 -14.83 6.10
C ASP A 72 4.44 -16.21 5.80
N ILE A 73 4.77 -16.80 4.65
CA ILE A 73 4.34 -18.16 4.29
C ILE A 73 4.97 -19.19 5.21
N SER A 74 6.29 -19.11 5.45
CA SER A 74 6.99 -20.09 6.29
C SER A 74 6.52 -20.00 7.74
N ARG A 75 6.21 -18.81 8.24
CA ARG A 75 5.56 -18.59 9.55
C ARG A 75 4.18 -19.23 9.62
N LEU A 76 3.31 -18.98 8.65
CA LEU A 76 1.97 -19.58 8.59
C LEU A 76 2.04 -21.11 8.49
N ALA A 77 2.92 -21.65 7.66
CA ALA A 77 3.15 -23.08 7.52
C ALA A 77 3.66 -23.70 8.84
N ALA A 78 4.54 -23.01 9.56
CA ALA A 78 5.00 -23.44 10.88
C ALA A 78 3.86 -23.48 11.92
N ILE A 79 2.94 -22.51 11.89
CA ILE A 79 1.73 -22.49 12.73
C ILE A 79 0.82 -23.67 12.36
N VAL A 80 0.54 -23.87 11.07
CA VAL A 80 -0.29 -25.00 10.60
C VAL A 80 0.27 -26.32 11.11
N ARG A 81 1.57 -26.56 10.93
CA ARG A 81 2.21 -27.80 11.37
C ARG A 81 2.14 -27.98 12.89
N ALA A 82 2.45 -26.93 13.66
CA ALA A 82 2.46 -27.02 15.11
C ALA A 82 1.07 -27.23 15.73
N ARG A 83 0.03 -26.80 15.02
CA ARG A 83 -1.37 -27.00 15.42
C ARG A 83 -2.01 -28.24 14.80
N GLY A 84 -1.21 -29.12 14.17
CA GLY A 84 -1.68 -30.39 13.61
C GLY A 84 -2.44 -30.29 12.29
N GLY A 85 -2.37 -29.15 11.60
CA GLY A 85 -2.95 -28.96 10.29
C GLY A 85 -2.17 -29.63 9.15
N SER A 86 -2.82 -29.73 8.00
CA SER A 86 -2.25 -30.32 6.79
C SER A 86 -1.39 -29.30 6.04
N LEU A 87 -0.07 -29.52 5.99
CA LEU A 87 0.84 -28.73 5.15
C LEU A 87 0.52 -28.83 3.65
N PRO A 88 0.21 -30.01 3.08
CA PRO A 88 -0.29 -30.13 1.71
C PRO A 88 -1.56 -29.31 1.46
N GLY A 89 -2.52 -29.39 2.39
CA GLY A 89 -3.77 -28.63 2.33
C GLY A 89 -3.49 -27.12 2.38
N PHE A 90 -2.63 -26.69 3.30
CA PHE A 90 -2.18 -25.30 3.37
C PHE A 90 -1.56 -24.83 2.06
N LEU A 91 -0.67 -25.62 1.45
CA LEU A 91 0.02 -25.27 0.21
C LEU A 91 -0.97 -25.06 -0.94
N GLU A 92 -1.90 -25.99 -1.14
CA GLU A 92 -2.94 -25.91 -2.17
C GLU A 92 -3.82 -24.66 -1.97
N ARG A 93 -4.25 -24.43 -0.72
CA ARG A 93 -5.11 -23.30 -0.36
C ARG A 93 -4.38 -21.98 -0.47
N TYR A 94 -3.11 -21.94 -0.07
CA TYR A 94 -2.26 -20.77 -0.22
C TYR A 94 -2.08 -20.40 -1.69
N ILE A 95 -1.82 -21.37 -2.57
CA ILE A 95 -1.69 -21.09 -4.02
C ILE A 95 -3.00 -20.51 -4.57
N THR A 96 -4.12 -21.18 -4.30
CA THR A 96 -5.44 -20.74 -4.79
C THR A 96 -5.81 -19.35 -4.23
N HIS A 97 -5.59 -19.15 -2.93
CA HIS A 97 -5.85 -17.89 -2.25
C HIS A 97 -4.91 -16.79 -2.76
N SER A 98 -3.62 -17.07 -2.88
CA SER A 98 -2.63 -16.10 -3.38
C SER A 98 -3.00 -15.57 -4.77
N HIS A 99 -3.56 -16.38 -5.66
CA HIS A 99 -4.05 -15.92 -6.95
C HIS A 99 -5.27 -14.99 -6.85
N ALA A 100 -6.25 -15.31 -6.00
CA ALA A 100 -7.42 -14.47 -5.77
C ALA A 100 -7.06 -13.15 -5.05
N MET A 101 -6.16 -13.22 -4.07
CA MET A 101 -5.59 -12.06 -3.41
C MET A 101 -4.80 -11.21 -4.40
N GLU A 102 -3.96 -11.80 -5.24
CA GLU A 102 -3.12 -11.05 -6.16
C GLU A 102 -3.93 -10.21 -7.16
N ILE A 103 -5.07 -10.72 -7.63
CA ILE A 103 -6.00 -9.97 -8.51
C ILE A 103 -6.59 -8.76 -7.79
N SER A 104 -7.10 -8.96 -6.57
CA SER A 104 -7.70 -7.88 -5.77
C SER A 104 -6.65 -6.84 -5.33
N TRP A 105 -5.42 -7.30 -5.01
CA TRP A 105 -4.31 -6.47 -4.57
C TRP A 105 -3.75 -5.62 -5.69
N ARG A 106 -3.60 -6.18 -6.90
CA ARG A 106 -3.12 -5.43 -8.06
C ARG A 106 -4.01 -4.24 -8.38
N GLY A 107 -5.34 -4.41 -8.32
CA GLY A 107 -6.27 -3.29 -8.57
C GLY A 107 -6.09 -2.13 -7.58
N VAL A 108 -5.91 -2.45 -6.30
CA VAL A 108 -5.67 -1.47 -5.23
C VAL A 108 -4.29 -0.82 -5.41
N TRP A 109 -3.26 -1.63 -5.68
CA TRP A 109 -1.90 -1.19 -5.92
C TRP A 109 -1.80 -0.24 -7.12
N ASP A 110 -2.32 -0.66 -8.28
CA ASP A 110 -2.31 0.13 -9.50
C ASP A 110 -3.07 1.44 -9.29
N GLY A 111 -4.17 1.40 -8.52
CA GLY A 111 -4.92 2.59 -8.12
C GLY A 111 -4.09 3.59 -7.32
N LEU A 112 -3.31 3.12 -6.34
CA LEU A 112 -2.48 3.96 -5.47
C LEU A 112 -1.23 4.49 -6.19
N GLN A 113 -0.56 3.64 -6.98
CA GLN A 113 0.59 4.04 -7.79
C GLN A 113 0.19 5.04 -8.88
N SER A 114 -0.96 4.81 -9.54
CA SER A 114 -1.52 5.74 -10.52
C SER A 114 -1.84 7.11 -9.89
N LEU A 115 -2.36 7.15 -8.66
CA LEU A 115 -2.60 8.39 -7.94
C LEU A 115 -1.32 9.19 -7.68
N LEU A 116 -0.26 8.52 -7.22
CA LEU A 116 1.04 9.16 -6.96
C LEU A 116 1.64 9.71 -8.27
N GLY A 117 1.58 8.94 -9.35
CA GLY A 117 2.04 9.37 -10.68
C GLY A 117 1.25 10.57 -11.21
N TYR A 118 -0.08 10.55 -11.09
CA TYR A 118 -0.94 11.66 -11.51
C TYR A 118 -0.59 12.96 -10.76
N VAL A 119 -0.48 12.88 -9.43
CA VAL A 119 -0.16 14.04 -8.58
C VAL A 119 1.23 14.58 -8.87
N PHE A 120 2.21 13.70 -9.10
CA PHE A 120 3.56 14.09 -9.47
C PHE A 120 3.59 14.90 -10.78
N VAL A 121 2.90 14.42 -11.82
CA VAL A 121 2.80 15.13 -13.11
C VAL A 121 2.10 16.48 -12.95
N LEU A 122 1.00 16.52 -12.19
CA LEU A 122 0.25 17.74 -11.93
C LEU A 122 1.11 18.81 -11.21
N LEU A 123 1.87 18.40 -10.19
CA LEU A 123 2.80 19.29 -9.47
C LEU A 123 3.95 19.77 -10.37
N MET A 124 4.52 18.89 -11.19
CA MET A 124 5.58 19.28 -12.14
C MET A 124 5.10 20.36 -13.12
N ILE A 125 3.90 20.19 -13.70
CA ILE A 125 3.32 21.18 -14.61
C ILE A 125 3.05 22.50 -13.87
N ALA A 126 2.47 22.45 -12.66
CA ALA A 126 2.18 23.64 -11.88
C ALA A 126 3.45 24.42 -11.53
N ILE A 127 4.50 23.74 -11.05
CA ILE A 127 5.81 24.35 -10.76
C ILE A 127 6.42 24.94 -12.03
N PHE A 128 6.39 24.21 -13.14
CA PHE A 128 6.94 24.68 -14.41
C PHE A 128 6.27 25.98 -14.88
N ILE A 129 4.94 26.03 -14.91
CA ILE A 129 4.17 27.22 -15.29
C ILE A 129 4.51 28.38 -14.33
N PHE A 130 4.49 28.11 -13.02
CA PHE A 130 4.81 29.10 -12.00
C PHE A 130 6.21 29.69 -12.20
N SER A 131 7.22 28.85 -12.44
CA SER A 131 8.60 29.28 -12.67
C SER A 131 8.76 30.13 -13.92
N VAL A 132 8.12 29.75 -15.04
CA VAL A 132 8.19 30.54 -16.29
C VAL A 132 7.57 31.93 -16.09
N LEU A 133 6.39 32.01 -15.44
CA LEU A 133 5.73 33.28 -15.19
C LEU A 133 6.59 34.20 -14.32
N LEU A 134 7.15 33.69 -13.22
CA LEU A 134 7.99 34.50 -12.33
C LEU A 134 9.32 34.92 -12.94
N ILE A 135 10.03 34.03 -13.65
CA ILE A 135 11.39 34.31 -14.14
C ILE A 135 11.36 35.16 -15.42
N LYS A 136 10.36 34.99 -16.27
CA LYS A 136 10.31 35.62 -17.60
C LYS A 136 9.24 36.69 -17.72
N VAL A 137 8.03 36.42 -17.25
CA VAL A 137 6.88 37.29 -17.53
C VAL A 137 6.85 38.50 -16.60
N LEU A 138 6.98 38.30 -15.28
CA LEU A 138 6.92 39.41 -14.31
C LEU A 138 8.05 40.44 -14.47
N PRO A 139 9.33 40.05 -14.67
CA PRO A 139 10.42 41.02 -14.90
C PRO A 139 10.23 41.83 -16.18
N GLY A 140 9.60 41.25 -17.21
CA GLY A 140 9.24 41.99 -18.43
C GLY A 140 8.27 43.14 -18.13
N PHE A 141 7.27 42.91 -17.27
CA PHE A 141 6.40 43.99 -16.80
C PHE A 141 7.14 45.04 -15.98
N GLN A 142 8.15 44.62 -15.19
CA GLN A 142 8.93 45.56 -14.39
C GLN A 142 9.67 46.59 -15.25
N VAL A 143 10.31 46.12 -16.32
CA VAL A 143 10.99 47.01 -17.28
C VAL A 143 10.00 47.96 -17.94
N PHE A 144 8.88 47.43 -18.44
CA PHE A 144 7.87 48.24 -19.13
C PHE A 144 7.26 49.34 -18.23
N TYR A 145 6.93 49.01 -16.98
CA TYR A 145 6.43 49.99 -16.01
C TYR A 145 7.48 51.06 -15.66
N SER A 146 8.75 50.68 -15.55
CA SER A 146 9.84 51.63 -15.30
C SER A 146 10.07 52.61 -16.45
N GLU A 147 9.88 52.18 -17.70
CA GLU A 147 9.95 53.04 -18.89
C GLU A 147 8.82 54.07 -18.91
N MET A 148 7.65 53.73 -18.37
CA MET A 148 6.50 54.63 -18.24
C MET A 148 6.53 55.49 -16.96
N ASN A 149 7.58 55.42 -16.14
CA ASN A 149 7.64 56.03 -14.81
C ASN A 149 6.42 55.70 -13.92
N MET A 150 5.89 54.49 -14.05
CA MET A 150 4.77 53.98 -13.24
C MET A 150 5.25 52.89 -12.28
N GLU A 151 4.64 52.82 -11.11
CA GLU A 151 4.93 51.77 -10.13
C GLU A 151 4.10 50.52 -10.41
N LEU A 152 4.69 49.35 -10.19
CA LEU A 152 3.99 48.09 -10.33
C LEU A 152 2.95 47.95 -9.21
N PRO A 153 1.83 47.28 -9.47
CA PRO A 153 0.86 47.03 -8.43
C PRO A 153 1.45 46.24 -7.25
N ALA A 154 1.02 46.62 -6.04
CA ALA A 154 1.56 46.07 -4.78
C ALA A 154 1.49 44.54 -4.69
N PHE A 155 0.45 43.91 -5.25
CA PHE A 155 0.32 42.45 -5.25
C PHE A 155 1.40 41.76 -6.12
N THR A 156 1.69 42.30 -7.31
CA THR A 156 2.73 41.77 -8.20
C THR A 156 4.11 41.99 -7.61
N LEU A 157 4.35 43.16 -7.01
CA LEU A 157 5.60 43.48 -6.32
C LEU A 157 5.82 42.55 -5.12
N ALA A 158 4.79 42.33 -4.30
CA ALA A 158 4.83 41.38 -3.18
C ALA A 158 5.16 39.94 -3.62
N LEU A 159 4.65 39.52 -4.79
CA LEU A 159 4.97 38.20 -5.35
C LEU A 159 6.44 38.10 -5.79
N ILE A 160 6.98 39.15 -6.42
CA ILE A 160 8.38 39.23 -6.84
C ILE A 160 9.30 39.24 -5.61
N SER A 161 9.02 40.08 -4.61
CA SER A 161 9.81 40.11 -3.37
C SER A 161 9.71 38.82 -2.58
N GLY A 162 8.55 38.14 -2.64
CA GLY A 162 8.35 36.83 -2.06
C GLY A 162 9.24 35.75 -2.68
N MET A 163 9.73 35.94 -3.91
CA MET A 163 10.58 34.98 -4.60
C MET A 163 11.96 34.82 -3.95
N GLU A 164 12.55 35.91 -3.45
CA GLU A 164 13.82 35.85 -2.69
C GLU A 164 13.63 35.04 -1.40
N THR A 165 12.49 35.23 -0.73
CA THR A 165 12.10 34.44 0.44
C THR A 165 11.83 32.98 0.08
N PHE A 166 11.18 32.74 -1.06
CA PHE A 166 10.88 31.39 -1.56
C PHE A 166 12.15 30.59 -1.87
N GLN A 167 13.18 31.22 -2.46
CA GLN A 167 14.50 30.59 -2.69
C GLN A 167 15.24 30.25 -1.38
N SER A 168 14.91 30.90 -0.27
CA SER A 168 15.43 30.52 1.06
C SER A 168 14.60 29.40 1.68
N VAL A 169 13.28 29.40 1.45
CA VAL A 169 12.33 28.49 2.12
C VAL A 169 12.06 27.18 1.36
N TRP A 170 12.38 27.07 0.06
CA TRP A 170 12.08 25.88 -0.75
C TRP A 170 12.69 24.59 -0.20
N ILE A 171 13.85 24.67 0.45
CA ILE A 171 14.49 23.51 1.09
C ILE A 171 13.63 22.99 2.26
N PHE A 172 12.99 23.87 3.03
CA PHE A 172 12.07 23.51 4.10
C PHE A 172 10.76 22.93 3.55
N VAL A 173 10.28 23.43 2.40
CA VAL A 173 9.12 22.86 1.70
C VAL A 173 9.41 21.42 1.25
N LEU A 174 10.59 21.17 0.68
CA LEU A 174 11.00 19.80 0.30
C LEU A 174 11.15 18.89 1.52
N ILE A 175 11.74 19.38 2.60
CA ILE A 175 11.84 18.62 3.87
C ILE A 175 10.44 18.32 4.44
N GLY A 176 9.47 19.24 4.32
CA GLY A 176 8.08 19.03 4.73
C GLY A 176 7.31 18.03 3.87
N LEU A 177 7.61 17.95 2.57
CA LEU A 177 7.01 17.01 1.62
C LEU A 177 7.62 15.60 1.68
N ALA A 178 8.90 15.50 2.02
CA ALA A 178 9.63 14.24 2.15
C ALA A 178 8.93 13.17 3.02
N PRO A 179 8.44 13.47 4.25
CA PRO A 179 7.70 12.48 5.05
C PRO A 179 6.39 12.06 4.39
N LEU A 180 5.71 12.94 3.66
CA LEU A 180 4.44 12.62 2.99
C LEU A 180 4.66 11.60 1.86
N PHE A 181 5.71 11.80 1.05
CA PHE A 181 6.12 10.85 0.04
C PHE A 181 6.63 9.54 0.64
N TRP A 182 7.42 9.61 1.72
CA TRP A 182 7.93 8.43 2.41
C TRP A 182 6.79 7.57 2.99
N ILE A 183 5.77 8.20 3.59
CA ILE A 183 4.56 7.53 4.08
C ILE A 183 3.82 6.85 2.95
N GLY A 184 3.62 7.55 1.82
CA GLY A 184 2.98 6.98 0.64
C GLY A 184 3.73 5.74 0.12
N PHE A 185 5.05 5.85 -0.03
CA PHE A 185 5.90 4.76 -0.50
C PHE A 185 5.94 3.57 0.48
N LYS A 186 5.93 3.86 1.78
CA LYS A 186 5.85 2.83 2.83
C LYS A 186 4.48 2.15 2.86
N ALA A 187 3.39 2.89 2.67
CA ALA A 187 2.03 2.35 2.60
C ALA A 187 1.91 1.35 1.46
N VAL A 188 2.40 1.77 0.29
CA VAL A 188 2.58 1.00 -0.93
C VAL A 188 3.36 -0.30 -0.62
N GLY A 189 4.52 -0.21 0.04
CA GLY A 189 5.30 -1.38 0.48
C GLY A 189 4.53 -2.34 1.40
N CYS A 190 3.86 -1.82 2.43
CA CYS A 190 3.07 -2.62 3.37
C CYS A 190 1.91 -3.36 2.68
N ILE A 191 1.20 -2.70 1.77
CA ILE A 191 0.08 -3.31 1.02
C ILE A 191 0.62 -4.44 0.13
N ARG A 192 1.71 -4.17 -0.60
CA ARG A 192 2.34 -5.15 -1.51
C ARG A 192 2.80 -6.42 -0.80
N GLN A 193 3.26 -6.28 0.44
CA GLN A 193 3.79 -7.37 1.25
C GLN A 193 2.75 -7.97 2.20
N LEU A 194 1.48 -7.55 2.13
CA LEU A 194 0.41 -8.01 3.05
C LEU A 194 0.79 -7.83 4.53
N ARG A 195 1.51 -6.75 4.84
CA ARG A 195 1.93 -6.44 6.21
C ARG A 195 0.99 -5.44 6.86
N PRO A 196 0.75 -5.58 8.18
CA PRO A 196 0.04 -4.55 8.92
C PRO A 196 0.78 -3.21 8.78
N MET A 197 0.01 -2.13 8.56
CA MET A 197 0.59 -0.79 8.52
C MET A 197 0.98 -0.36 9.94
N PRO A 198 2.15 0.29 10.12
CA PRO A 198 2.58 0.77 11.43
C PRO A 198 1.62 1.83 12.00
N ASP A 199 1.52 1.88 13.33
CA ASP A 199 0.50 2.66 14.05
C ASP A 199 0.49 4.15 13.69
N PHE A 200 1.65 4.74 13.41
CA PHE A 200 1.73 6.15 13.04
C PHE A 200 0.97 6.47 11.73
N MET A 201 0.89 5.51 10.81
CA MET A 201 0.16 5.67 9.55
C MET A 201 -1.36 5.60 9.76
N GLN A 202 -1.80 4.89 10.80
CA GLN A 202 -3.21 4.81 11.19
C GLN A 202 -3.72 6.12 11.80
N ARG A 203 -2.82 7.03 12.22
CA ARG A 203 -3.17 8.37 12.75
C ARG A 203 -3.37 9.42 11.66
N VAL A 204 -2.95 9.13 10.43
CA VAL A 204 -3.07 10.07 9.30
C VAL A 204 -4.53 10.09 8.82
N PRO A 205 -5.19 11.27 8.80
CA PRO A 205 -6.57 11.38 8.33
C PRO A 205 -6.69 10.93 6.87
N GLY A 206 -7.71 10.11 6.58
CA GLY A 206 -7.90 9.50 5.26
C GLY A 206 -7.17 8.17 5.09
N LEU A 207 -5.92 8.06 5.54
CA LEU A 207 -5.16 6.81 5.49
C LEU A 207 -5.61 5.81 6.57
N SER A 208 -6.16 6.30 7.69
CA SER A 208 -6.68 5.48 8.78
C SER A 208 -7.74 4.47 8.34
N SER A 209 -8.65 4.86 7.44
CA SER A 209 -9.70 3.98 6.91
C SER A 209 -9.10 2.85 6.07
N ILE A 210 -8.11 3.15 5.23
CA ILE A 210 -7.40 2.16 4.41
C ILE A 210 -6.58 1.23 5.31
N ALA A 211 -5.87 1.78 6.29
CA ALA A 211 -5.04 1.01 7.20
C ALA A 211 -5.85 0.03 8.04
N ASN A 212 -7.02 0.47 8.55
CA ASN A 212 -7.92 -0.39 9.31
C ASN A 212 -8.53 -1.49 8.43
N ALA A 213 -8.99 -1.16 7.22
CA ALA A 213 -9.53 -2.15 6.29
C ALA A 213 -8.46 -3.17 5.85
N HIS A 214 -7.23 -2.71 5.60
CA HIS A 214 -6.07 -3.56 5.30
C HIS A 214 -5.73 -4.51 6.45
N LEU A 215 -5.76 -4.01 7.68
CA LEU A 215 -5.47 -4.82 8.86
C LEU A 215 -6.52 -5.93 9.07
N ARG A 216 -7.81 -5.59 8.96
CA ARG A 216 -8.90 -6.59 8.99
C ARG A 216 -8.76 -7.62 7.88
N TYR A 217 -8.26 -7.19 6.73
CA TYR A 217 -8.10 -8.06 5.59
C TYR A 217 -7.02 -9.11 5.82
N ILE A 218 -5.85 -8.69 6.31
CA ILE A 218 -4.76 -9.62 6.65
C ILE A 218 -5.25 -10.63 7.69
N TRP A 219 -6.00 -10.17 8.69
CA TRP A 219 -6.57 -11.03 9.72
C TRP A 219 -7.53 -12.07 9.14
N LEU A 220 -8.55 -11.66 8.36
CA LEU A 220 -9.51 -12.59 7.75
C LEU A 220 -8.84 -13.54 6.76
N ALA A 221 -7.89 -13.07 5.96
CA ALA A 221 -7.12 -13.90 5.02
C ALA A 221 -6.35 -15.01 5.75
N ASN A 222 -5.64 -14.65 6.83
CA ASN A 222 -4.90 -15.61 7.65
C ASN A 222 -5.86 -16.59 8.36
N ALA A 223 -6.97 -16.10 8.92
CA ALA A 223 -7.96 -16.96 9.57
C ALA A 223 -8.58 -17.97 8.59
N TYR A 224 -8.97 -17.50 7.40
CA TYR A 224 -9.49 -18.34 6.32
C TYR A 224 -8.49 -19.40 5.90
N LEU A 225 -7.22 -19.02 5.70
CA LEU A 225 -6.17 -19.92 5.24
C LEU A 225 -5.86 -20.99 6.30
N LEU A 226 -5.72 -20.60 7.57
CA LEU A 226 -5.47 -21.52 8.68
C LEU A 226 -6.61 -22.54 8.83
N ASN A 227 -7.86 -22.08 8.80
CA ASN A 227 -9.03 -22.95 8.92
C ASN A 227 -9.11 -23.94 7.76
N ARG A 228 -8.94 -23.47 6.52
CA ARG A 228 -8.89 -24.31 5.32
C ARG A 228 -7.73 -25.32 5.29
N SER A 229 -6.71 -25.09 6.10
CA SER A 229 -5.57 -26.01 6.27
C SER A 229 -5.87 -27.15 7.26
N GLY A 230 -7.08 -27.19 7.83
CA GLY A 230 -7.51 -28.23 8.76
C GLY A 230 -7.39 -27.85 10.24
N LEU A 231 -7.13 -26.58 10.56
CA LEU A 231 -7.17 -26.12 11.95
C LEU A 231 -8.62 -25.86 12.36
N ASP A 232 -8.90 -26.10 13.64
CA ASP A 232 -10.16 -25.69 14.25
C ASP A 232 -10.41 -24.19 14.05
N ALA A 233 -11.68 -23.86 13.88
CA ALA A 233 -12.21 -22.54 13.62
C ALA A 233 -11.80 -21.50 14.68
N GLU A 234 -11.92 -21.85 15.96
CA GLU A 234 -11.54 -20.97 17.07
C GLU A 234 -10.02 -20.76 17.11
N THR A 235 -9.27 -21.86 16.94
CA THR A 235 -7.81 -21.81 16.89
C THR A 235 -7.32 -20.93 15.74
N SER A 236 -7.95 -21.04 14.57
CA SER A 236 -7.59 -20.27 13.38
C SER A 236 -7.78 -18.77 13.57
N LEU A 237 -8.91 -18.35 14.16
CA LEU A 237 -9.19 -16.95 14.48
C LEU A 237 -8.19 -16.38 15.49
N ARG A 238 -7.87 -17.17 16.53
CA ARG A 238 -6.94 -16.79 17.60
C ARG A 238 -5.50 -16.61 17.08
N GLU A 239 -5.00 -17.58 16.32
CA GLU A 239 -3.65 -17.50 15.73
C GLU A 239 -3.55 -16.36 14.71
N ALA A 240 -4.59 -16.17 13.88
CA ALA A 240 -4.65 -15.03 12.95
C ALA A 240 -4.62 -13.68 13.68
N LEU A 241 -5.26 -13.58 14.85
CA LEU A 241 -5.26 -12.36 15.66
C LEU A 241 -3.89 -12.09 16.28
N GLN A 242 -3.23 -13.13 16.81
CA GLN A 242 -1.86 -13.03 17.35
C GLN A 242 -0.85 -12.60 16.28
N LEU A 243 -1.02 -13.07 15.03
CA LEU A 243 -0.22 -12.66 13.88
C LEU A 243 -0.36 -11.16 13.58
N CYS A 244 -1.57 -10.62 13.77
CA CYS A 244 -1.90 -9.22 13.47
C CYS A 244 -1.71 -8.27 14.65
N SER A 245 -1.16 -8.75 15.79
CA SER A 245 -1.09 -8.08 17.10
C SER A 245 -0.61 -6.62 17.07
N SER A 246 -1.53 -5.74 16.74
CA SER A 246 -1.62 -4.41 17.32
C SER A 246 -2.81 -4.49 18.27
N ALA A 247 -2.66 -4.02 19.50
CA ALA A 247 -3.75 -3.87 20.47
C ALA A 247 -4.98 -3.13 19.89
N SER A 248 -4.79 -2.45 18.76
CA SER A 248 -5.81 -1.74 18.00
C SER A 248 -6.80 -2.63 17.24
N LEU A 249 -6.47 -3.87 16.85
CA LEU A 249 -7.37 -4.66 16.00
C LEU A 249 -8.59 -5.18 16.78
N GLU A 250 -8.39 -5.67 18.00
CA GLU A 250 -9.48 -6.13 18.87
C GLU A 250 -10.48 -5.00 19.17
N GLU A 251 -9.97 -3.78 19.41
CA GLU A 251 -10.79 -2.60 19.64
C GLU A 251 -11.50 -2.11 18.37
N LYS A 252 -10.90 -2.31 17.20
CA LYS A 252 -11.40 -1.81 15.90
C LYS A 252 -12.22 -2.81 15.12
N LEU A 253 -12.29 -4.07 15.52
CA LEU A 253 -13.25 -5.02 14.95
C LEU A 253 -14.64 -4.46 15.19
N SER A 254 -15.45 -4.35 14.14
CA SER A 254 -16.83 -3.93 14.37
C SER A 254 -17.50 -4.99 15.25
N GLN A 255 -18.25 -4.56 16.26
CA GLN A 255 -19.00 -5.49 17.12
C GLN A 255 -19.86 -6.45 16.28
N SER A 256 -20.34 -6.01 15.11
CA SER A 256 -21.05 -6.84 14.15
C SER A 256 -20.20 -7.94 13.52
N GLU A 257 -19.00 -7.64 12.98
CA GLU A 257 -18.17 -8.67 12.31
C GLU A 257 -17.74 -9.77 13.29
N TYR A 258 -17.33 -9.39 14.50
CA TYR A 258 -16.96 -10.37 15.53
C TYR A 258 -18.16 -11.21 15.99
N LEU A 259 -19.34 -10.58 16.12
CA LEU A 259 -20.58 -11.27 16.46
C LEU A 259 -20.98 -12.26 15.38
N ASP A 260 -20.96 -11.87 14.11
CA ASP A 260 -21.32 -12.71 12.96
C ASP A 260 -20.39 -13.95 12.88
N LEU A 261 -19.08 -13.75 13.05
CA LEU A 261 -18.11 -14.84 13.09
C LEU A 261 -18.32 -15.75 14.30
N MET A 262 -18.67 -15.20 15.47
CA MET A 262 -18.93 -16.01 16.66
C MET A 262 -20.25 -16.78 16.57
N ILE A 263 -21.27 -16.22 15.90
CA ILE A 263 -22.50 -16.95 15.57
C ILE A 263 -22.18 -18.09 14.61
N ALA A 264 -21.46 -17.81 13.53
CA ALA A 264 -21.07 -18.80 12.53
C ALA A 264 -20.18 -19.92 13.12
N LEU A 265 -19.32 -19.58 14.08
CA LEU A 265 -18.55 -20.55 14.87
C LEU A 265 -19.48 -21.49 15.65
N LYS A 266 -20.51 -20.95 16.31
CA LYS A 266 -21.47 -21.75 17.08
C LYS A 266 -22.43 -22.57 16.22
N THR A 267 -22.74 -22.12 15.01
CA THR A 267 -23.66 -22.81 14.08
C THR A 267 -22.95 -23.75 13.12
N GLY A 268 -21.62 -23.85 13.16
CA GLY A 268 -20.83 -24.68 12.24
C GLY A 268 -20.76 -24.14 10.80
N ALA A 269 -21.10 -22.86 10.60
CA ALA A 269 -21.12 -22.19 9.29
C ALA A 269 -19.93 -21.21 9.10
N LEU A 270 -18.89 -21.31 9.94
CA LEU A 270 -17.79 -20.35 9.94
C LEU A 270 -17.05 -20.28 8.60
N GLU A 271 -16.90 -21.40 7.90
CA GLU A 271 -16.21 -21.44 6.61
C GLU A 271 -16.91 -20.54 5.56
N GLN A 272 -18.24 -20.63 5.48
CA GLN A 272 -19.04 -19.80 4.57
C GLN A 272 -18.98 -18.33 4.98
N GLU A 273 -19.06 -18.06 6.28
CA GLU A 273 -19.01 -16.70 6.81
C GLU A 273 -17.65 -16.04 6.59
N LEU A 274 -16.53 -16.76 6.80
CA LEU A 274 -15.19 -16.27 6.51
C LEU A 274 -15.03 -15.90 5.03
N ALA A 275 -15.56 -16.74 4.12
CA ALA A 275 -15.53 -16.46 2.69
C ALA A 275 -16.36 -15.22 2.33
N TYR A 276 -17.55 -15.08 2.93
CA TYR A 276 -18.43 -13.92 2.72
C TYR A 276 -17.81 -12.61 3.24
N GLN A 277 -17.29 -12.61 4.46
CA GLN A 277 -16.68 -11.42 5.08
C GLN A 277 -15.41 -11.01 4.32
N PHE A 278 -14.62 -11.97 3.83
CA PHE A 278 -13.46 -11.69 2.98
C PHE A 278 -13.85 -10.95 1.70
N GLU A 279 -14.89 -11.42 1.00
CA GLU A 279 -15.36 -10.78 -0.24
C GLU A 279 -15.93 -9.38 0.02
N ARG A 280 -16.76 -9.24 1.07
CA ARG A 280 -17.30 -7.94 1.49
C ARG A 280 -16.17 -6.95 1.82
N LEU A 281 -15.10 -7.42 2.45
CA LEU A 281 -13.97 -6.57 2.81
C LEU A 281 -13.14 -6.17 1.60
N ASN A 282 -12.98 -7.01 0.57
CA ASN A 282 -12.36 -6.62 -0.71
C ASN A 282 -13.09 -5.41 -1.33
N VAL A 283 -14.42 -5.46 -1.34
CA VAL A 283 -15.26 -4.36 -1.83
C VAL A 283 -15.09 -3.11 -0.96
N ALA A 284 -15.15 -3.25 0.37
CA ALA A 284 -14.99 -2.12 1.29
C ALA A 284 -13.59 -1.47 1.18
N TYR A 285 -12.55 -2.28 1.01
CA TYR A 285 -11.17 -1.83 0.89
C TYR A 285 -10.95 -1.03 -0.40
N SER A 286 -11.44 -1.53 -1.54
CA SER A 286 -11.38 -0.80 -2.82
C SER A 286 -12.18 0.51 -2.78
N ALA A 287 -13.34 0.52 -2.13
CA ALA A 287 -14.14 1.74 -1.92
C ALA A 287 -13.43 2.77 -1.03
N ALA A 288 -12.77 2.33 0.05
CA ALA A 288 -11.97 3.21 0.91
C ALA A 288 -10.81 3.85 0.14
N LEU A 289 -10.12 3.08 -0.70
CA LEU A 289 -9.07 3.60 -1.57
C LEU A 289 -9.61 4.63 -2.57
N ALA A 290 -10.74 4.35 -3.22
CA ALA A 290 -11.36 5.27 -4.17
C ALA A 290 -11.78 6.60 -3.49
N SER A 291 -12.36 6.52 -2.29
CA SER A 291 -12.72 7.68 -1.48
C SER A 291 -11.50 8.52 -1.09
N PHE A 292 -10.43 7.86 -0.63
CA PHE A 292 -9.16 8.52 -0.33
C PHE A 292 -8.57 9.21 -1.57
N LYS A 293 -8.53 8.50 -2.71
CA LYS A 293 -8.05 9.04 -3.99
C LYS A 293 -8.80 10.31 -4.38
N THR A 294 -10.11 10.27 -4.32
CA THR A 294 -10.97 11.40 -4.69
C THR A 294 -10.69 12.61 -3.80
N LYS A 295 -10.66 12.42 -2.48
CA LYS A 295 -10.39 13.50 -1.50
C LYS A 295 -8.98 14.06 -1.63
N PHE A 296 -7.98 13.20 -1.82
CA PHE A 296 -6.59 13.60 -1.97
C PHE A 296 -6.38 14.44 -3.24
N VAL A 297 -6.92 13.97 -4.37
CA VAL A 297 -6.86 14.71 -5.64
C VAL A 297 -7.60 16.04 -5.54
N ALA A 298 -8.78 16.08 -4.92
CA ALA A 298 -9.52 17.33 -4.70
C ALA A 298 -8.72 18.33 -3.83
N GLY A 299 -8.08 17.85 -2.77
CA GLY A 299 -7.24 18.69 -1.91
C GLY A 299 -6.02 19.27 -2.66
N VAL A 300 -5.28 18.42 -3.37
CA VAL A 300 -4.10 18.85 -4.14
C VAL A 300 -4.49 19.81 -5.27
N SER A 301 -5.56 19.51 -6.01
CA SER A 301 -6.03 20.38 -7.10
C SER A 301 -6.53 21.74 -6.59
N THR A 302 -7.16 21.79 -5.42
CA THR A 302 -7.57 23.06 -4.79
C THR A 302 -6.35 23.92 -4.45
N LEU A 303 -5.30 23.32 -3.86
CA LEU A 303 -4.05 24.03 -3.57
C LEU A 303 -3.38 24.56 -4.85
N ILE A 304 -3.35 23.75 -5.91
CA ILE A 304 -2.80 24.16 -7.20
C ILE A 304 -3.65 25.25 -7.86
N ALA A 305 -4.98 25.18 -7.77
CA ALA A 305 -5.86 26.20 -8.29
C ALA A 305 -5.65 27.55 -7.59
N ILE A 306 -5.43 27.54 -6.26
CA ILE A 306 -5.07 28.74 -5.49
C ILE A 306 -3.72 29.28 -5.96
N LEU A 307 -2.70 28.42 -6.10
CA LEU A 307 -1.37 28.81 -6.55
C LEU A 307 -1.40 29.45 -7.95
N VAL A 308 -2.01 28.76 -8.92
CA VAL A 308 -2.14 29.24 -10.30
C VAL A 308 -2.98 30.50 -10.34
N GLY A 309 -4.10 30.56 -9.61
CA GLY A 309 -4.95 31.74 -9.53
C GLY A 309 -4.22 32.98 -9.01
N ALA A 310 -3.43 32.83 -7.94
CA ALA A 310 -2.59 33.91 -7.41
C ALA A 310 -1.55 34.38 -8.44
N THR A 311 -0.98 33.46 -9.21
CA THR A 311 0.05 33.78 -10.21
C THR A 311 -0.56 34.48 -11.42
N VAL A 312 -1.71 34.00 -11.90
CA VAL A 312 -2.47 34.64 -12.97
C VAL A 312 -2.86 36.05 -12.55
N LEU A 313 -3.38 36.24 -11.34
CA LEU A 313 -3.74 37.56 -10.84
C LEU A 313 -2.53 38.50 -10.81
N ALA A 314 -1.35 38.01 -10.41
CA ALA A 314 -0.13 38.81 -10.40
C ALA A 314 0.34 39.24 -11.80
N VAL A 315 0.03 38.45 -12.83
CA VAL A 315 0.34 38.77 -14.23
C VAL A 315 -0.69 39.71 -14.84
N TYR A 316 -1.97 39.52 -14.54
CA TYR A 316 -3.05 40.29 -15.17
C TYR A 316 -3.21 41.69 -14.56
N LEU A 317 -2.95 41.86 -13.27
CA LEU A 317 -3.14 43.16 -12.60
C LEU A 317 -2.27 44.27 -13.22
N PRO A 318 -0.97 44.04 -13.54
CA PRO A 318 -0.18 44.99 -14.32
C PRO A 318 -0.75 45.25 -15.72
N ILE A 319 -1.29 44.26 -16.41
CA ILE A 319 -1.85 44.45 -17.77
C ILE A 319 -3.06 45.40 -17.72
N PHE A 320 -3.97 45.20 -16.76
CA PHE A 320 -5.12 46.09 -16.59
C PHE A 320 -4.73 47.51 -16.17
N GLY A 321 -3.71 47.64 -15.32
CA GLY A 321 -3.16 48.96 -14.96
C GLY A 321 -2.68 49.75 -16.19
N LEU A 322 -1.95 49.09 -17.08
CA LEU A 322 -1.50 49.70 -18.35
C LEU A 322 -2.66 50.09 -19.25
N GLY A 323 -3.69 49.25 -19.35
CA GLY A 323 -4.89 49.55 -20.15
C GLY A 323 -5.71 50.74 -19.64
N SER A 324 -5.55 51.12 -18.37
CA SER A 324 -6.18 52.32 -17.80
C SER A 324 -5.34 53.61 -17.93
N ALA A 325 -4.05 53.47 -18.28
CA ALA A 325 -3.10 54.57 -18.39
C ALA A 325 -2.90 55.07 -19.84
N ILE A 326 -3.51 54.39 -20.82
CA ILE A 326 -3.55 54.75 -22.25
C ILE A 326 -4.93 55.33 -22.55
#